data_AF-A0A1Y4R9S6-F1
#
_entry.id   AF-A0A1Y4R9S6-F1
#
_cell.length_a   1.000
_cell.length_b   1.000
_cell.length_c   1.000
_cell.angle_alpha   90.00
_cell.angle_beta   90.00
_cell.angle_gamma   90.00
#
_symmetry.space_group_name_H-M   'P 1'
#
loop_
_entity.id
_entity.type
_entity.pdbx_description
1 polymer ?
#
loop_
_entity_poly.entity_id
_entity_poly.type
_entity_poly.pdbx_seq_one_letter_code
_entity_poly.pdbx_strand_id
1 'polypeptide(L)'
;MDEFLRDIHTMLFKQWILIQDQSQCQIYLDDKNENIIDIKTNYSFSQVIFNPLNIIELSVTNTMTQNIEFYLHFQMKTMKHATELFNEMMNNILQLVDKPKIKILLSCSGGLTTSYFASKLNEAAQILDYHYEVRAIGYTDLFNVGNEYDVILLAPQISFMHAKVQEILKDKIVLKVPPQVFAKYDVAKTLQLVRHALEHQKLPHNSKTESTIKPLQVIPHQNTKILVLSLFRNSLRVHIAYHLYDEQNHIISSNEIIKFKISMEDIYDVIDTILLQYPRIQIIGISTPGIINNGFVASTSIIGLNNFNMYQLLKERYHQHIVIDNDVNTAAVGYYASQQQFSSLIFLFQPNNHFGGAGIIVNGQLVKGHAHIAGEVQYLPLNYSAPPQTLAKTPEGALELVSKTIVALSSVIGPEAIILSCTLIPDVDELKKMIAQYIPKKYLPRIIKIENIQEYILIGQLILCLQEYK
;
A
#
# COMPACT_ATOMS: atom_id res chain seq x y z
N MET A 1 1.83 -31.10 52.10
CA MET A 1 2.00 -32.38 51.40
C MET A 1 2.92 -33.22 52.23
N ASP A 2 2.55 -34.47 52.52
CA ASP A 2 3.45 -35.41 53.18
C ASP A 2 4.71 -35.57 52.30
N GLU A 3 5.90 -35.47 52.88
CA GLU A 3 7.16 -35.58 52.15
C GLU A 3 7.28 -36.95 51.47
N PHE A 4 6.63 -37.96 52.06
CA PHE A 4 6.52 -39.32 51.54
C PHE A 4 5.76 -39.44 50.20
N LEU A 5 4.79 -38.55 49.93
CA LEU A 5 3.93 -38.64 48.74
C LEU A 5 4.34 -37.69 47.61
N ARG A 6 5.45 -36.96 47.77
CA ARG A 6 5.90 -35.91 46.85
C ARG A 6 6.15 -36.46 45.44
N ASP A 7 6.82 -37.60 45.32
CA ASP A 7 7.12 -38.24 44.04
C ASP A 7 5.84 -38.64 43.29
N ILE A 8 4.86 -39.18 44.03
CA ILE A 8 3.57 -39.60 43.47
C ILE A 8 2.80 -38.39 42.94
N HIS A 9 2.77 -37.28 43.70
CA HIS A 9 2.08 -36.06 43.27
C HIS A 9 2.74 -35.41 42.05
N THR A 10 4.09 -35.36 42.00
CA THR A 10 4.83 -34.88 40.83
C THR A 10 4.54 -35.74 39.59
N MET A 11 4.50 -37.07 39.76
CA MET A 11 4.16 -38.00 38.68
C MET A 11 2.72 -37.82 38.17
N LEU A 12 1.75 -37.63 39.08
CA LEU A 12 0.36 -37.35 38.71
C LEU A 12 0.23 -36.02 37.96
N PHE A 13 0.96 -34.99 38.37
CA PHE A 13 0.98 -33.71 37.68
C PHE A 13 1.56 -33.81 36.26
N LYS A 14 2.66 -34.57 36.08
CA LYS A 14 3.21 -34.88 34.76
C LYS A 14 2.19 -35.54 33.84
N GLN A 15 1.50 -36.56 34.34
CA GLN A 15 0.43 -37.23 33.56
C GLN A 15 -0.73 -36.28 33.26
N TRP A 16 -1.10 -35.43 34.22
CA TRP A 16 -2.14 -34.41 34.04
C TRP A 16 -1.81 -33.42 32.91
N ILE A 17 -0.54 -33.02 32.75
CA ILE A 17 -0.10 -32.16 31.63
C ILE A 17 -0.28 -32.88 30.28
N LEU A 18 0.15 -34.15 30.20
CA LEU A 18 0.11 -34.92 28.94
C LEU A 18 -1.30 -35.20 28.42
N ILE A 19 -2.31 -35.20 29.30
CA ILE A 19 -3.71 -35.38 28.91
C ILE A 19 -4.44 -34.07 28.61
N GLN A 20 -3.77 -32.91 28.73
CA GLN A 20 -4.36 -31.64 28.33
C GLN A 20 -4.49 -31.62 26.80
N ASP A 21 -5.73 -31.50 26.32
CA ASP A 21 -6.01 -31.29 24.91
C ASP A 21 -6.20 -29.78 24.65
N GLN A 22 -5.37 -29.24 23.76
CA GLN A 22 -5.39 -27.84 23.38
C GLN A 22 -5.19 -27.76 21.86
N SER A 23 -6.25 -27.41 21.14
CA SER A 23 -6.27 -27.34 19.67
C SER A 23 -5.18 -26.46 19.02
N GLN A 24 -4.49 -25.62 19.79
CA GLN A 24 -3.51 -24.65 19.32
C GLN A 24 -2.04 -25.01 19.67
N CYS A 25 -1.79 -26.13 20.35
CA CYS A 25 -0.44 -26.58 20.68
C CYS A 25 -0.29 -28.10 20.68
N GLN A 26 0.92 -28.59 20.44
CA GLN A 26 1.27 -30.00 20.54
C GLN A 26 2.03 -30.25 21.84
N ILE A 27 1.49 -31.09 22.72
CA ILE A 27 2.10 -31.51 23.98
C ILE A 27 2.53 -32.97 23.85
N TYR A 28 3.80 -33.26 24.05
CA TYR A 28 4.32 -34.63 23.95
C TYR A 28 5.56 -34.83 24.84
N LEU A 29 5.88 -36.08 25.15
CA LEU A 29 7.07 -36.44 25.92
C LEU A 29 8.32 -36.34 25.02
N ASP A 30 9.44 -35.83 25.52
CA ASP A 30 10.68 -35.82 24.76
C ASP A 30 11.17 -37.26 24.48
N ASP A 31 11.57 -37.52 23.23
CA ASP A 31 11.96 -38.85 22.75
C ASP A 31 13.24 -39.38 23.41
N LYS A 32 14.06 -38.50 24.00
CA LYS A 32 15.38 -38.83 24.57
C LYS A 32 15.38 -38.77 26.10
N ASN A 33 14.47 -38.03 26.71
CA ASN A 33 14.38 -37.86 28.15
C ASN A 33 12.93 -37.86 28.62
N GLU A 34 12.53 -38.95 29.27
CA GLU A 34 11.18 -39.09 29.80
C GLU A 34 10.81 -38.02 30.84
N ASN A 35 11.78 -37.33 31.45
CA ASN A 35 11.53 -36.29 32.43
C ASN A 35 11.25 -34.91 31.81
N ILE A 36 11.17 -34.83 30.49
CA ILE A 36 10.87 -33.59 29.76
C ILE A 36 9.57 -33.76 29.00
N ILE A 37 8.67 -32.79 29.16
CA ILE A 37 7.52 -32.60 28.27
C ILE A 37 7.83 -31.42 27.37
N ASP A 38 7.76 -31.63 26.07
CA ASP A 38 7.85 -30.58 25.07
C ASP A 38 6.43 -30.08 24.72
N ILE A 39 6.30 -28.76 24.59
CA ILE A 39 5.10 -28.09 24.11
C ILE A 39 5.49 -27.22 22.92
N LYS A 40 4.91 -27.50 21.76
CA LYS A 40 5.20 -26.81 20.50
C LYS A 40 4.00 -26.05 19.98
N THR A 41 4.25 -24.82 19.53
CA THR A 41 3.34 -24.04 18.69
C THR A 41 4.08 -23.57 17.43
N ASN A 42 3.41 -22.82 16.57
CA ASN A 42 4.05 -22.18 15.42
C ASN A 42 5.10 -21.11 15.81
N TYR A 43 5.05 -20.61 17.06
CA TYR A 43 5.85 -19.46 17.51
C TYR A 43 6.71 -19.76 18.73
N SER A 44 6.44 -20.85 19.47
CA SER A 44 7.14 -21.19 20.70
C SER A 44 7.63 -22.64 20.73
N PHE A 45 8.75 -22.83 21.41
CA PHE A 45 9.23 -24.12 21.89
C PHE A 45 9.34 -24.02 23.40
N SER A 46 8.57 -24.83 24.10
CA SER A 46 8.42 -24.77 25.54
C SER A 46 8.70 -26.12 26.16
N GLN A 47 9.27 -26.13 27.36
CA GLN A 47 9.61 -27.37 28.06
C GLN A 47 9.12 -27.35 29.50
N VAL A 48 8.68 -28.50 29.96
CA VAL A 48 8.43 -28.79 31.38
C VAL A 48 9.41 -29.89 31.81
N ILE A 49 10.36 -29.54 32.67
CA ILE A 49 11.42 -30.45 33.12
C ILE A 49 11.13 -30.89 34.55
N PHE A 50 11.14 -32.20 34.78
CA PHE A 50 10.94 -32.83 36.09
C PHE A 50 12.27 -33.36 36.63
N ASN A 51 12.87 -32.64 37.57
CA ASN A 51 14.17 -33.02 38.11
C ASN A 51 14.05 -34.06 39.25
N PRO A 52 15.13 -34.84 39.53
CA PRO A 52 15.15 -35.84 40.62
C PRO A 52 14.87 -35.29 42.03
N LEU A 53 15.02 -33.97 42.23
CA LEU A 53 14.72 -33.29 43.49
C LEU A 53 13.27 -32.79 43.59
N ASN A 54 12.36 -33.29 42.74
CA ASN A 54 10.97 -32.83 42.59
C ASN A 54 10.86 -31.31 42.30
N ILE A 55 11.85 -30.77 41.61
CA ILE A 55 11.82 -29.41 41.08
C ILE A 55 11.26 -29.50 39.67
N ILE A 56 10.19 -28.74 39.42
CA ILE A 56 9.56 -28.61 38.11
C ILE A 56 10.03 -27.29 37.53
N GLU A 57 10.61 -27.33 36.34
CA GLU A 57 11.01 -26.15 35.57
C GLU A 57 10.07 -25.97 34.39
N LEU A 58 9.62 -24.75 34.17
CA LEU A 58 8.77 -24.31 33.08
C LEU A 58 9.55 -23.31 32.25
N SER A 59 9.72 -23.57 30.96
CA SER A 59 10.38 -22.65 30.04
C SER A 59 9.56 -22.45 28.77
N VAL A 60 9.53 -21.22 28.25
CA VAL A 60 8.95 -20.87 26.96
C VAL A 60 9.97 -20.06 26.19
N THR A 61 10.39 -20.59 25.05
CA THR A 61 11.31 -19.91 24.14
C THR A 61 10.55 -19.50 22.88
N ASN A 62 10.62 -18.23 22.53
CA ASN A 62 10.11 -17.75 21.25
C ASN A 62 11.05 -18.21 20.13
N THR A 63 10.53 -19.02 19.21
CA THR A 63 11.33 -19.62 18.13
C THR A 63 11.78 -18.62 17.08
N MET A 64 11.11 -17.46 16.97
CA MET A 64 11.46 -16.40 16.02
C MET A 64 12.57 -15.49 16.57
N THR A 65 12.46 -15.08 17.84
CA THR A 65 13.43 -14.17 18.47
C THR A 65 14.56 -14.89 19.18
N GLN A 66 14.39 -16.18 19.49
CA GLN A 66 15.27 -17.00 20.35
C GLN A 66 15.35 -16.51 21.81
N ASN A 67 14.44 -15.63 22.23
CA ASN A 67 14.37 -15.15 23.61
C ASN A 67 13.53 -16.10 24.49
N ILE A 68 13.89 -16.15 25.78
CA ILE A 68 13.09 -16.83 26.81
C ILE A 68 12.00 -15.86 27.27
N GLU A 69 10.74 -16.21 26.99
CA GLU A 69 9.56 -15.38 27.26
C GLU A 69 8.93 -15.71 28.62
N PHE A 70 9.19 -16.92 29.12
CA PHE A 70 8.73 -17.39 30.41
C PHE A 70 9.74 -18.37 30.98
N TYR A 71 10.15 -18.17 32.23
CA TYR A 71 10.97 -19.13 32.95
C TYR A 71 10.60 -19.11 34.43
N LEU A 72 10.26 -20.30 34.95
CA LEU A 72 9.92 -20.48 36.36
C LEU A 72 10.37 -21.86 36.81
N HIS A 73 10.81 -21.97 38.06
CA HIS A 73 11.01 -23.27 38.69
C HIS A 73 10.35 -23.30 40.07
N PHE A 74 9.75 -24.43 40.43
CA PHE A 74 9.07 -24.58 41.72
C PHE A 74 9.08 -26.03 42.20
N GLN A 75 8.93 -26.20 43.51
CA GLN A 75 8.60 -27.50 44.10
C GLN A 75 7.11 -27.57 44.35
N MET A 76 6.48 -28.66 43.93
CA MET A 76 5.05 -28.84 44.07
C MET A 76 4.63 -28.89 45.54
N LYS A 77 3.70 -28.02 45.95
CA LYS A 77 3.09 -28.03 47.29
C LYS A 77 1.69 -28.62 47.30
N THR A 78 0.90 -28.31 46.27
CA THR A 78 -0.45 -28.83 46.03
C THR A 78 -0.67 -28.95 44.52
N MET A 79 -1.61 -29.80 44.10
CA MET A 79 -2.00 -29.92 42.70
C MET A 79 -2.50 -28.59 42.14
N LYS A 80 -3.37 -27.90 42.89
CA LYS A 80 -3.93 -26.60 42.50
C LYS A 80 -2.84 -25.57 42.16
N HIS A 81 -1.84 -25.43 43.02
CA HIS A 81 -0.72 -24.51 42.80
C HIS A 81 0.06 -24.85 41.52
N ALA A 82 0.38 -26.13 41.30
CA ALA A 82 1.10 -26.57 40.11
C ALA A 82 0.29 -26.32 38.82
N THR A 83 -1.02 -26.58 38.85
CA THR A 83 -1.91 -26.32 37.71
C THR A 83 -2.08 -24.83 37.43
N GLU A 84 -2.10 -23.97 38.45
CA GLU A 84 -2.16 -22.51 38.28
C GLU A 84 -0.92 -21.97 37.56
N LEU A 85 0.28 -22.39 37.98
CA LEU A 85 1.54 -21.99 37.35
C LEU A 85 1.66 -22.51 35.91
N PHE A 86 1.20 -23.74 35.66
CA PHE A 86 1.15 -24.28 34.31
C PHE A 86 0.16 -23.52 33.42
N ASN A 87 -1.02 -23.17 33.93
CA ASN A 87 -1.98 -22.38 33.17
C ASN A 87 -1.46 -20.98 32.85
N GLU A 88 -0.66 -20.37 33.75
CA GLU A 88 0.03 -19.11 33.48
C GLU A 88 1.04 -19.24 32.32
N MET A 89 1.84 -20.31 32.33
CA MET A 89 2.73 -20.63 31.21
C MET A 89 1.94 -20.84 29.90
N MET A 90 0.82 -21.58 29.95
CA MET A 90 -0.02 -21.81 28.77
C MET A 90 -0.62 -20.50 28.23
N ASN A 91 -1.05 -19.60 29.11
CA ASN A 91 -1.52 -18.27 28.70
C ASN A 91 -0.42 -17.47 28.00
N ASN A 92 0.83 -17.56 28.45
CA ASN A 92 1.97 -16.95 27.77
C ASN A 92 2.18 -17.57 26.37
N ILE A 93 2.20 -18.90 26.28
CA ILE A 93 2.32 -19.65 25.00
C ILE A 93 1.24 -19.21 23.99
N LEU A 94 -0.02 -19.13 24.42
CA LEU A 94 -1.14 -18.75 23.55
C LEU A 94 -1.11 -17.28 23.13
N GLN A 95 -0.40 -16.42 23.86
CA GLN A 95 -0.20 -15.00 23.50
C GLN A 95 0.98 -14.79 22.55
N LEU A 96 1.86 -15.79 22.38
CA LEU A 96 2.96 -15.76 21.41
C LEU A 96 2.39 -15.96 20.00
N VAL A 97 1.98 -14.83 19.41
CA VAL A 97 1.68 -14.69 17.99
C VAL A 97 2.63 -13.66 17.40
N ASP A 98 3.08 -13.87 16.16
CA ASP A 98 3.87 -12.85 15.45
C ASP A 98 3.00 -11.60 15.23
N LYS A 99 3.19 -10.58 16.06
CA LYS A 99 2.52 -9.29 15.90
C LYS A 99 3.34 -8.46 14.93
N PRO A 100 2.76 -8.03 13.79
CA PRO A 100 3.47 -7.16 12.87
C PRO A 100 3.87 -5.87 13.61
N LYS A 101 5.11 -5.42 13.38
CA LYS A 101 5.60 -4.19 13.99
C LYS A 101 4.78 -2.98 13.53
N ILE A 102 4.44 -2.10 14.46
CA ILE A 102 3.89 -0.78 14.14
C ILE A 102 5.02 0.08 13.61
N LYS A 103 4.87 0.55 12.37
CA LYS A 103 5.87 1.35 11.68
C LYS A 103 5.63 2.83 11.97
N ILE A 104 6.62 3.48 12.58
CA ILE A 104 6.59 4.89 12.95
C ILE A 104 7.62 5.67 12.12
N LEU A 105 7.18 6.74 11.47
CA LEU A 105 8.04 7.60 10.65
C LEU A 105 8.23 8.95 11.32
N LEU A 106 9.47 9.28 11.68
CA LEU A 106 9.84 10.60 12.19
C LEU A 106 10.37 11.47 11.04
N SER A 107 9.73 12.59 10.76
CA SER A 107 10.14 13.50 9.70
C SER A 107 10.57 14.87 10.25
N CYS A 108 11.70 15.40 9.76
CA CYS A 108 12.14 16.77 9.97
C CYS A 108 12.62 17.41 8.66
N SER A 109 13.25 18.58 8.71
CA SER A 109 13.75 19.26 7.50
C SER A 109 14.82 18.46 6.74
N GLY A 110 15.76 17.80 7.42
CA GLY A 110 16.95 17.20 6.78
C GLY A 110 17.31 15.77 7.20
N GLY A 111 16.52 15.11 8.04
CA GLY A 111 16.69 13.70 8.43
C GLY A 111 17.82 13.37 9.43
N LEU A 112 18.91 14.17 9.50
CA LEU A 112 20.11 13.83 10.26
C LEU A 112 19.90 13.71 11.78
N THR A 113 19.41 14.76 12.45
CA THR A 113 19.21 14.77 13.91
C THR A 113 18.06 13.85 14.33
N THR A 114 17.09 13.64 13.44
CA THR A 114 15.99 12.70 13.66
C THR A 114 16.44 11.24 13.61
N SER A 115 17.47 10.87 12.85
CA SER A 115 17.99 9.49 12.84
C SER A 115 18.52 9.07 14.20
N TYR A 116 19.21 9.97 14.90
CA TYR A 116 19.65 9.71 16.28
C TYR A 116 18.46 9.51 17.23
N PHE A 117 17.43 10.35 17.11
CA PHE A 117 16.23 10.21 17.95
C PHE A 117 15.47 8.92 17.66
N ALA A 118 15.34 8.54 16.38
CA ALA A 118 14.73 7.27 15.97
C ALA A 118 15.51 6.07 16.54
N SER A 119 16.85 6.11 16.56
CA SER A 119 17.66 5.07 17.22
C SER A 119 17.31 4.94 18.71
N LYS A 120 17.24 6.06 19.43
CA LYS A 120 16.86 6.10 20.85
C LYS A 120 15.45 5.56 21.09
N LEU A 121 14.50 5.85 20.19
CA LEU A 121 13.14 5.31 20.27
C LEU A 121 13.12 3.80 20.03
N ASN A 122 13.89 3.29 19.07
CA ASN A 122 14.01 1.84 18.84
C ASN A 122 14.66 1.10 20.01
N GLU A 123 15.75 1.65 20.58
CA GLU A 123 16.40 1.10 21.78
C GLU A 123 15.40 0.97 22.94
N ALA A 124 14.65 2.05 23.22
CA ALA A 124 13.66 2.02 24.28
C ALA A 124 12.45 1.14 23.97
N ALA A 125 11.99 1.11 22.71
CA ALA A 125 10.92 0.22 22.29
C ALA A 125 11.31 -1.25 22.52
N GLN A 126 12.56 -1.62 22.22
CA GLN A 126 13.08 -2.96 22.50
C GLN A 126 13.14 -3.25 24.01
N ILE A 127 13.60 -2.29 24.83
CA ILE A 127 13.68 -2.45 26.30
C ILE A 127 12.29 -2.56 26.93
N LEU A 128 11.31 -1.83 26.41
CA LEU A 128 9.93 -1.79 26.90
C LEU A 128 9.02 -2.84 26.26
N ASP A 129 9.58 -3.73 25.44
CA ASP A 129 8.87 -4.76 24.67
C ASP A 129 7.71 -4.20 23.81
N TYR A 130 7.92 -3.02 23.22
CA TYR A 130 7.05 -2.46 22.21
C TYR A 130 7.45 -2.96 20.84
N HIS A 131 6.50 -3.58 20.13
CA HIS A 131 6.64 -4.01 18.74
C HIS A 131 6.62 -2.82 17.76
N TYR A 132 7.51 -1.84 17.95
CA TYR A 132 7.62 -0.65 17.11
C TYR A 132 8.85 -0.72 16.21
N GLU A 133 8.76 -0.13 15.02
CA GLU A 133 9.90 0.15 14.16
C GLU A 133 9.89 1.64 13.82
N VAL A 134 10.86 2.39 14.35
CA VAL A 134 10.98 3.82 14.10
C VAL A 134 12.03 4.10 13.04
N ARG A 135 11.67 4.83 11.98
CA ARG A 135 12.63 5.36 10.99
C ARG A 135 12.55 6.87 10.92
N ALA A 136 13.65 7.50 10.50
CA ALA A 136 13.73 8.94 10.31
C ALA A 136 14.01 9.30 8.85
N ILE A 137 13.36 10.35 8.36
CA ILE A 137 13.55 10.87 7.00
C ILE A 137 13.49 12.40 6.96
N GLY A 138 13.95 12.99 5.86
CA GLY A 138 13.69 14.38 5.54
C GLY A 138 12.27 14.61 5.04
N TYR A 139 11.79 15.86 5.14
CA TYR A 139 10.48 16.30 4.68
C TYR A 139 10.25 16.01 3.19
N THR A 140 11.30 16.15 2.39
CA THR A 140 11.27 15.90 0.94
C THR A 140 10.86 14.48 0.57
N ASP A 141 11.03 13.50 1.45
CA ASP A 141 10.67 12.10 1.15
C ASP A 141 9.41 11.63 1.90
N LEU A 142 8.80 12.51 2.71
CA LEU A 142 7.65 12.19 3.56
C LEU A 142 6.49 11.59 2.80
N PHE A 143 6.08 12.21 1.70
CA PHE A 143 4.92 11.79 0.94
C PHE A 143 5.20 10.61 -0.01
N ASN A 144 6.48 10.25 -0.19
CA ASN A 144 6.86 9.09 -1.00
C ASN A 144 6.71 7.79 -0.22
N VAL A 145 7.09 7.81 1.07
CA VAL A 145 7.11 6.62 1.93
C VAL A 145 6.04 6.62 3.01
N GLY A 146 5.40 7.75 3.31
CA GLY A 146 4.46 7.89 4.42
C GLY A 146 3.29 6.88 4.41
N ASN A 147 2.85 6.45 3.22
CA ASN A 147 1.81 5.43 3.08
C ASN A 147 2.22 4.04 3.60
N GLU A 148 3.51 3.76 3.74
CA GLU A 148 4.07 2.50 4.25
C GLU A 148 4.19 2.45 5.78
N TYR A 149 3.81 3.53 6.46
CA TYR A 149 3.88 3.67 7.92
C TYR A 149 2.48 3.79 8.51
N ASP A 150 2.36 3.50 9.80
CA ASP A 150 1.10 3.58 10.54
C ASP A 150 0.97 4.94 11.25
N VAL A 151 2.10 5.42 11.80
CA VAL A 151 2.18 6.67 12.55
C VAL A 151 3.26 7.57 11.95
N ILE A 152 2.93 8.84 11.73
CA ILE A 152 3.83 9.89 11.25
C ILE A 152 4.05 10.89 12.37
N LEU A 153 5.30 11.03 12.81
CA LEU A 153 5.74 12.04 13.78
C LEU A 153 6.36 13.22 13.04
N LEU A 154 5.75 14.39 13.17
CA LEU A 154 6.28 15.65 12.63
C LEU A 154 7.13 16.34 13.69
N ALA A 155 8.41 16.54 13.37
CA ALA A 155 9.30 17.33 14.20
C ALA A 155 8.84 18.81 14.25
N PRO A 156 9.22 19.57 15.30
CA PRO A 156 8.78 20.95 15.49
C PRO A 156 8.95 21.86 14.27
N GLN A 157 10.06 21.69 13.54
CA GLN A 157 10.43 22.50 12.37
C GLN A 157 9.41 22.41 11.22
N ILE A 158 8.68 21.30 11.11
CA ILE A 158 7.68 21.06 10.06
C ILE A 158 6.27 20.87 10.62
N SER A 159 6.07 21.10 11.92
CA SER A 159 4.80 20.86 12.60
C SER A 159 3.64 21.73 12.10
N PHE A 160 3.94 22.88 11.49
CA PHE A 160 2.95 23.75 10.84
C PHE A 160 2.28 23.07 9.63
N MET A 161 2.93 22.06 9.03
CA MET A 161 2.39 21.29 7.90
C MET A 161 1.38 20.21 8.31
N HIS A 162 1.09 20.06 9.61
CA HIS A 162 0.25 18.97 10.15
C HIS A 162 -1.08 18.80 9.41
N ALA A 163 -1.84 19.88 9.20
CA ALA A 163 -3.12 19.80 8.49
C ALA A 163 -2.96 19.28 7.06
N LYS A 164 -1.99 19.82 6.31
CA LYS A 164 -1.72 19.40 4.93
C LYS A 164 -1.22 17.96 4.85
N VAL A 165 -0.35 17.54 5.78
CA VAL A 165 0.13 16.15 5.86
C VAL A 165 -1.00 15.18 6.20
N GLN A 166 -1.87 15.52 7.15
CA GLN A 166 -3.03 14.70 7.52
C GLN A 166 -4.04 14.57 6.38
N GLU A 167 -4.22 15.62 5.59
CA GLU A 167 -5.12 15.59 4.43
C GLU A 167 -4.57 14.77 3.26
N ILE A 168 -3.26 14.74 3.07
CA ILE A 168 -2.61 13.91 2.04
C ILE A 168 -2.49 12.45 2.49
N LEU A 169 -2.15 12.21 3.76
CA LEU A 169 -2.01 10.88 4.36
C LEU A 169 -3.24 10.56 5.22
N LYS A 170 -4.42 10.58 4.60
CA LYS A 170 -5.73 10.50 5.28
C LYS A 170 -5.88 9.30 6.20
N ASP A 171 -5.32 8.16 5.82
CA ASP A 171 -5.46 6.89 6.54
C ASP A 171 -4.40 6.70 7.63
N LYS A 172 -3.55 7.71 7.87
CA LYS A 172 -2.41 7.63 8.80
C LYS A 172 -2.63 8.50 10.02
N ILE A 173 -2.05 8.07 11.13
CA ILE A 173 -2.02 8.87 12.37
C ILE A 173 -0.88 9.89 12.26
N VAL A 174 -1.19 11.18 12.12
CA VAL A 174 -0.17 12.24 12.04
C VAL A 174 -0.12 13.02 13.36
N LEU A 175 1.04 13.01 14.02
CA LEU A 175 1.26 13.63 15.33
C LEU A 175 2.32 14.72 15.25
N LYS A 176 2.12 15.80 16.02
CA LYS A 176 3.13 16.86 16.21
C LYS A 176 3.95 16.54 17.45
N VAL A 177 5.26 16.39 17.30
CA VAL A 177 6.16 16.23 18.45
C VAL A 177 6.37 17.59 19.11
N PRO A 178 6.05 17.78 20.41
CA PRO A 178 6.25 19.05 21.08
C PRO A 178 7.73 19.49 21.06
N PRO A 179 8.03 20.80 20.90
CA PRO A 179 9.42 21.28 20.86
C PRO A 179 10.27 20.86 22.05
N GLN A 180 9.71 20.90 23.26
CA GLN A 180 10.41 20.52 24.49
C GLN A 180 10.71 19.01 24.56
N VAL A 181 9.83 18.17 24.01
CA VAL A 181 10.01 16.72 23.94
C VAL A 181 11.12 16.40 22.94
N PHE A 182 11.05 17.01 21.76
CA PHE A 182 12.02 16.80 20.69
C PHE A 182 13.42 17.29 21.08
N ALA A 183 13.54 18.50 21.63
CA ALA A 183 14.84 19.10 21.98
C ALA A 183 15.59 18.33 23.07
N LYS A 184 14.88 17.62 23.95
CA LYS A 184 15.47 16.77 25.00
C LYS A 184 15.66 15.32 24.59
N TYR A 185 15.25 14.95 23.37
CA TYR A 185 15.12 13.55 22.95
C TYR A 185 14.34 12.73 23.98
N ASP A 186 13.23 13.28 24.48
CA ASP A 186 12.42 12.67 25.54
C ASP A 186 11.62 11.48 24.96
N VAL A 187 12.27 10.31 25.01
CA VAL A 187 11.77 9.05 24.48
C VAL A 187 10.48 8.62 25.18
N ALA A 188 10.42 8.72 26.51
CA ALA A 188 9.26 8.29 27.29
C ALA A 188 8.00 9.06 26.88
N LYS A 189 8.06 10.39 26.80
CA LYS A 189 6.90 11.19 26.36
C LYS A 189 6.54 10.96 24.90
N THR A 190 7.52 10.67 24.04
CA THR A 190 7.25 10.39 22.63
C THR A 190 6.52 9.06 22.45
N LEU A 191 6.98 8.00 23.14
CA LEU A 191 6.29 6.71 23.13
C LEU A 191 4.89 6.81 23.75
N GLN A 192 4.73 7.59 24.83
CA GLN A 192 3.41 7.87 25.42
C GLN A 192 2.48 8.57 24.42
N LEU A 193 2.99 9.55 23.67
CA LEU A 193 2.23 10.26 22.63
C LEU A 193 1.73 9.30 21.54
N VAL A 194 2.61 8.42 21.06
CA VAL A 194 2.26 7.39 20.06
C VAL A 194 1.22 6.43 20.59
N ARG A 195 1.42 5.88 21.80
CA ARG A 195 0.49 4.95 22.44
C ARG A 195 -0.90 5.56 22.62
N HIS A 196 -0.97 6.77 23.16
CA HIS A 196 -2.24 7.47 23.35
C HIS A 196 -2.97 7.65 22.01
N ALA A 197 -2.25 7.97 20.93
CA ALA A 197 -2.84 8.08 19.61
C ALA A 197 -3.37 6.74 19.09
N LEU A 198 -2.61 5.65 19.21
CA LEU A 198 -3.04 4.31 18.78
C LEU A 198 -4.24 3.79 19.57
N GLU A 199 -4.35 4.12 20.86
CA GLU A 199 -5.46 3.71 21.72
C GLU A 199 -6.76 4.49 21.43
N HIS A 200 -6.67 5.76 21.01
CA HIS A 200 -7.82 6.68 20.91
C HIS A 200 -8.21 7.09 19.48
N GLN A 201 -7.29 6.98 18.53
CA GLN A 201 -7.59 7.19 17.12
C GLN A 201 -7.81 5.82 16.49
N LYS A 202 -9.08 5.47 16.23
CA LYS A 202 -9.36 4.36 15.32
C LYS A 202 -8.66 4.69 14.00
N LEU A 203 -7.78 3.81 13.54
CA LEU A 203 -7.28 3.84 12.17
C LEU A 203 -8.49 4.06 11.26
N PRO A 204 -8.50 5.11 10.41
CA PRO A 204 -9.55 5.27 9.43
C PRO A 204 -9.63 3.97 8.64
N HIS A 205 -10.70 3.20 8.84
CA HIS A 205 -10.92 2.03 8.01
C HIS A 205 -11.07 2.54 6.58
N ASN A 206 -10.43 1.86 5.62
CA ASN A 206 -10.65 2.02 4.18
C ASN A 206 -12.15 2.11 3.90
N SER A 207 -12.74 3.30 3.94
CA SER A 207 -13.91 3.57 3.15
C SER A 207 -13.35 3.55 1.73
N LYS A 208 -13.54 2.43 1.02
CA LYS A 208 -13.51 2.46 -0.44
C LYS A 208 -14.44 3.61 -0.78
N THR A 209 -13.87 4.76 -1.14
CA THR A 209 -14.63 5.88 -1.65
C THR A 209 -15.27 5.32 -2.91
N GLU A 210 -16.56 5.00 -2.81
CA GLU A 210 -17.37 4.65 -3.96
C GLU A 210 -17.30 5.85 -4.89
N SER A 211 -16.38 5.76 -5.85
CA SER A 211 -16.43 6.53 -7.06
C SER A 211 -17.83 6.30 -7.62
N THR A 212 -18.68 7.33 -7.58
CA THR A 212 -20.01 7.29 -8.18
C THR A 212 -19.83 7.36 -9.69
N ILE A 213 -19.30 6.29 -10.26
CA ILE A 213 -19.22 6.06 -11.70
C ILE A 213 -20.67 5.88 -12.13
N LYS A 214 -21.15 6.81 -12.95
CA LYS A 214 -22.46 6.62 -13.56
C LYS A 214 -22.41 5.34 -14.40
N PRO A 215 -23.49 4.54 -14.42
CA PRO A 215 -23.54 3.32 -15.21
C PRO A 215 -23.14 3.62 -16.65
N LEU A 216 -22.20 2.82 -17.17
CA LEU A 216 -21.67 2.96 -18.50
C LEU A 216 -22.80 2.92 -19.52
N GLN A 217 -22.97 4.00 -20.28
CA GLN A 217 -23.78 3.99 -21.50
C GLN A 217 -22.96 3.39 -22.67
N VAL A 218 -22.23 2.32 -22.41
CA VAL A 218 -21.40 1.66 -23.43
C VAL A 218 -22.27 0.74 -24.26
N ILE A 219 -21.99 0.71 -25.55
CA ILE A 219 -22.68 -0.11 -26.55
C ILE A 219 -22.52 -1.59 -26.14
N PRO A 220 -23.61 -2.36 -25.97
CA PRO A 220 -23.52 -3.79 -25.73
C PRO A 220 -22.74 -4.47 -26.87
N HIS A 221 -21.83 -5.38 -26.55
CA HIS A 221 -21.08 -6.13 -27.56
C HIS A 221 -21.67 -7.52 -27.74
N GLN A 222 -21.77 -7.98 -28.99
CA GLN A 222 -22.33 -9.28 -29.28
C GLN A 222 -21.27 -10.38 -29.04
N ASN A 223 -21.53 -11.28 -28.08
CA ASN A 223 -20.93 -12.62 -27.92
C ASN A 223 -19.45 -12.76 -27.51
N THR A 224 -18.84 -11.79 -26.82
CA THR A 224 -17.50 -12.00 -26.25
C THR A 224 -17.36 -11.48 -24.84
N LYS A 225 -16.49 -12.09 -24.03
CA LYS A 225 -16.02 -11.52 -22.76
C LYS A 225 -14.71 -10.77 -23.00
N ILE A 226 -14.49 -9.71 -22.23
CA ILE A 226 -13.30 -8.84 -22.36
C ILE A 226 -12.58 -8.81 -21.03
N LEU A 227 -11.33 -9.26 -21.01
CA LEU A 227 -10.46 -9.13 -19.87
C LEU A 227 -9.66 -7.82 -20.01
N VAL A 228 -9.73 -6.97 -19.00
CA VAL A 228 -8.99 -5.70 -18.96
C VAL A 228 -8.06 -5.72 -17.76
N LEU A 229 -6.77 -5.46 -18.00
CA LEU A 229 -5.75 -5.25 -16.97
C LEU A 229 -5.33 -3.79 -16.98
N SER A 230 -5.04 -3.27 -15.78
CA SER A 230 -4.44 -1.97 -15.55
C SER A 230 -3.18 -2.16 -14.71
N LEU A 231 -2.03 -1.87 -15.30
CA LEU A 231 -0.76 -1.75 -14.60
C LEU A 231 -0.61 -0.31 -14.15
N PHE A 232 -0.34 -0.07 -12.87
CA PHE A 232 -0.03 1.26 -12.39
C PHE A 232 0.90 1.21 -11.18
N ARG A 233 1.59 2.31 -10.93
CA ARG A 233 2.50 2.44 -9.80
C ARG A 233 1.91 3.39 -8.76
N ASN A 234 1.83 2.93 -7.51
CA ASN A 234 1.46 3.75 -6.37
C ASN A 234 2.60 3.72 -5.35
N SER A 235 3.27 4.86 -5.17
CA SER A 235 4.49 4.97 -4.36
C SER A 235 5.56 3.91 -4.73
N LEU A 236 5.85 2.98 -3.82
CA LEU A 236 6.85 1.92 -3.99
C LEU A 236 6.26 0.62 -4.54
N ARG A 237 4.94 0.54 -4.68
CA ARG A 237 4.23 -0.66 -5.10
C ARG A 237 3.76 -0.52 -6.53
N VAL A 238 3.77 -1.63 -7.25
CA VAL A 238 3.17 -1.78 -8.57
C VAL A 238 1.95 -2.68 -8.43
N HIS A 239 0.88 -2.24 -9.06
CA HIS A 239 -0.44 -2.83 -8.97
C HIS A 239 -0.83 -3.38 -10.34
N ILE A 240 -1.41 -4.58 -10.33
CA ILE A 240 -2.09 -5.19 -11.46
C ILE A 240 -3.55 -5.33 -11.05
N ALA A 241 -4.37 -4.35 -11.41
CA ALA A 241 -5.81 -4.44 -11.27
C ALA A 241 -6.41 -5.04 -12.53
N TYR A 242 -7.43 -5.88 -12.42
CA TYR A 242 -8.13 -6.38 -13.60
C TYR A 242 -9.63 -6.48 -13.36
N HIS A 243 -10.37 -6.29 -14.45
CA HIS A 243 -11.79 -6.60 -14.57
C HIS A 243 -12.03 -7.55 -15.74
N LEU A 244 -12.84 -8.56 -15.51
CA LEU A 244 -13.45 -9.36 -16.57
C LEU A 244 -14.88 -8.88 -16.77
N TYR A 245 -15.16 -8.41 -17.98
CA TYR A 245 -16.49 -7.94 -18.40
C TYR A 245 -17.22 -9.04 -19.18
N ASP A 246 -18.50 -9.22 -18.87
CA ASP A 246 -19.42 -10.01 -19.68
C ASP A 246 -19.89 -9.26 -20.94
N GLU A 247 -20.72 -9.91 -21.75
CA GLU A 247 -21.30 -9.39 -22.99
C GLU A 247 -22.18 -8.12 -22.79
N GLN A 248 -22.59 -7.84 -21.56
CA GLN A 248 -23.37 -6.68 -21.16
C GLN A 248 -22.53 -5.63 -20.43
N ASN A 249 -21.20 -5.76 -20.43
CA ASN A 249 -20.25 -4.92 -19.69
C ASN A 249 -20.39 -4.98 -18.16
N HIS A 250 -21.00 -6.03 -17.59
CA HIS A 250 -20.95 -6.26 -16.16
C HIS A 250 -19.63 -6.90 -15.74
N ILE A 251 -19.11 -6.46 -14.60
CA ILE A 251 -17.91 -7.07 -14.00
C ILE A 251 -18.30 -8.40 -13.38
N ILE A 252 -17.80 -9.50 -13.95
CA ILE A 252 -18.03 -10.87 -13.44
C ILE A 252 -16.85 -11.42 -12.66
N SER A 253 -15.67 -10.80 -12.79
CA SER A 253 -14.50 -11.06 -11.94
C SER A 253 -13.66 -9.80 -11.85
N SER A 254 -13.12 -9.53 -10.66
CA SER A 254 -12.24 -8.39 -10.40
C SER A 254 -11.26 -8.73 -9.30
N ASN A 255 -10.00 -8.35 -9.46
CA ASN A 255 -9.03 -8.43 -8.38
C ASN A 255 -7.89 -7.44 -8.59
N GLU A 256 -7.06 -7.29 -7.57
CA GLU A 256 -5.88 -6.45 -7.57
C GLU A 256 -4.70 -7.17 -6.94
N ILE A 257 -3.59 -7.25 -7.67
CA ILE A 257 -2.33 -7.82 -7.20
C ILE A 257 -1.37 -6.68 -6.92
N ILE A 258 -0.76 -6.69 -5.74
CA ILE A 258 0.14 -5.63 -5.28
C ILE A 258 1.52 -6.24 -4.99
N LYS A 259 2.55 -5.77 -5.69
CA LYS A 259 3.95 -6.22 -5.51
C LYS A 259 4.91 -5.04 -5.50
N PHE A 260 6.11 -5.22 -4.95
CA PHE A 260 7.17 -4.20 -5.04
C PHE A 260 7.81 -4.13 -6.43
N LYS A 261 7.80 -5.25 -7.15
CA LYS A 261 8.28 -5.41 -8.51
C LYS A 261 7.34 -6.37 -9.23
N ILE A 262 7.09 -6.12 -10.50
CA ILE A 262 6.36 -7.04 -11.37
C ILE A 262 7.20 -7.38 -12.59
N SER A 263 6.94 -8.54 -13.18
CA SER A 263 7.49 -8.97 -14.47
C SER A 263 6.38 -9.43 -15.42
N MET A 264 6.75 -9.84 -16.63
CA MET A 264 5.79 -10.40 -17.59
C MET A 264 5.15 -11.70 -17.08
N GLU A 265 5.86 -12.50 -16.28
CA GLU A 265 5.32 -13.71 -15.65
C GLU A 265 4.11 -13.40 -14.77
N ASP A 266 4.13 -12.29 -14.02
CA ASP A 266 2.99 -11.88 -13.20
C ASP A 266 1.75 -11.55 -14.05
N ILE A 267 1.97 -10.96 -15.23
CA ILE A 267 0.90 -10.64 -16.18
C ILE A 267 0.37 -11.94 -16.79
N TYR A 268 1.26 -12.88 -17.15
CA TYR A 268 0.87 -14.20 -17.64
C TYR A 268 0.05 -14.98 -16.62
N ASP A 269 0.47 -14.99 -15.35
CA ASP A 269 -0.24 -15.70 -14.28
C ASP A 269 -1.69 -15.21 -14.14
N VAL A 270 -1.90 -13.89 -14.24
CA VAL A 270 -3.24 -13.29 -14.21
C VAL A 270 -4.06 -13.73 -15.42
N ILE A 271 -3.50 -13.60 -16.62
CA ILE A 271 -4.21 -13.93 -17.86
C ILE A 271 -4.53 -15.43 -17.89
N ASP A 272 -3.56 -16.30 -17.63
CA ASP A 272 -3.70 -17.76 -17.64
C ASP A 272 -4.76 -18.20 -16.64
N THR A 273 -4.74 -17.67 -15.41
CA THR A 273 -5.73 -17.99 -14.37
C THR A 273 -7.14 -17.66 -14.84
N ILE A 274 -7.34 -16.49 -15.46
CA ILE A 274 -8.66 -16.05 -15.90
C ILE A 274 -9.12 -16.80 -17.15
N LEU A 275 -8.23 -17.07 -18.12
CA LEU A 275 -8.55 -17.84 -19.31
C LEU A 275 -8.94 -19.29 -18.98
N LEU A 276 -8.30 -19.90 -17.98
CA LEU A 276 -8.65 -21.23 -17.48
C LEU A 276 -10.07 -21.28 -16.90
N GLN A 277 -10.48 -20.22 -16.19
CA GLN A 277 -11.83 -20.13 -15.62
C GLN A 277 -12.88 -19.73 -16.66
N TYR A 278 -12.49 -18.94 -17.67
CA TYR A 278 -13.39 -18.32 -18.64
C TYR A 278 -12.89 -18.48 -20.08
N PRO A 279 -13.10 -19.66 -20.71
CA PRO A 279 -12.53 -19.97 -22.03
C PRO A 279 -13.12 -19.18 -23.21
N ARG A 280 -14.15 -18.37 -23.01
CA ARG A 280 -14.82 -17.55 -24.06
C ARG A 280 -14.34 -16.09 -24.12
N ILE A 281 -13.21 -15.77 -23.49
CA ILE A 281 -12.59 -14.45 -23.62
C ILE A 281 -11.94 -14.36 -25.01
N GLN A 282 -12.32 -13.37 -25.81
CA GLN A 282 -11.71 -13.13 -27.13
C GLN A 282 -10.78 -11.91 -27.15
N ILE A 283 -10.91 -11.00 -26.17
CA ILE A 283 -10.15 -9.74 -26.15
C ILE A 283 -9.48 -9.57 -24.79
N ILE A 284 -8.21 -9.19 -24.82
CA ILE A 284 -7.43 -8.81 -23.64
C ILE A 284 -6.93 -7.38 -23.85
N GLY A 285 -7.42 -6.46 -23.03
CA GLY A 285 -6.95 -5.08 -22.95
C GLY A 285 -5.93 -4.90 -21.85
N ILE A 286 -4.84 -4.19 -22.12
CA ILE A 286 -3.82 -3.86 -21.11
C ILE A 286 -3.54 -2.38 -21.16
N SER A 287 -3.91 -1.69 -20.09
CA SER A 287 -3.49 -0.33 -19.83
C SER A 287 -2.20 -0.34 -19.03
N THR A 288 -1.20 0.42 -19.45
CA THR A 288 0.11 0.46 -18.77
C THR A 288 0.70 1.88 -18.77
N PRO A 289 1.49 2.28 -17.76
CA PRO A 289 2.12 3.58 -17.76
C PRO A 289 3.16 3.62 -18.86
N GLY A 290 3.20 4.72 -19.62
CA GLY A 290 4.24 4.91 -20.63
C GLY A 290 3.80 5.30 -22.02
N ILE A 291 4.80 5.51 -22.87
CA ILE A 291 4.57 5.79 -24.30
C ILE A 291 4.40 4.46 -25.03
N ILE A 292 3.18 4.22 -25.50
CA ILE A 292 2.81 2.98 -26.21
C ILE A 292 2.62 3.30 -27.69
N ASN A 293 3.45 2.71 -28.54
CA ASN A 293 3.35 2.88 -29.99
C ASN A 293 3.28 1.49 -30.64
N ASN A 294 2.13 1.16 -31.24
CA ASN A 294 1.87 -0.15 -31.84
C ASN A 294 2.20 -1.33 -30.91
N GLY A 295 1.88 -1.20 -29.62
CA GLY A 295 2.11 -2.25 -28.63
C GLY A 295 3.56 -2.37 -28.10
N PHE A 296 4.47 -1.53 -28.58
CA PHE A 296 5.81 -1.35 -28.01
C PHE A 296 5.77 -0.36 -26.85
N VAL A 297 6.31 -0.77 -25.69
CA VAL A 297 6.41 0.08 -24.49
C VAL A 297 7.76 0.79 -24.51
N ALA A 298 7.80 2.02 -25.02
CA ALA A 298 9.06 2.75 -25.18
C ALA A 298 9.65 3.22 -23.84
N SER A 299 8.80 3.65 -22.92
CA SER A 299 9.20 4.06 -21.57
C SER A 299 8.05 3.82 -20.60
N THR A 300 8.33 3.36 -19.38
CA THR A 300 7.36 3.15 -18.30
C THR A 300 8.03 3.37 -16.93
N SER A 301 7.24 3.75 -15.93
CA SER A 301 7.69 3.83 -14.53
C SER A 301 7.88 2.46 -13.85
N ILE A 302 7.59 1.36 -14.56
CA ILE A 302 7.67 -0.01 -14.06
C ILE A 302 9.04 -0.60 -14.41
N ILE A 303 9.82 -0.96 -13.39
CA ILE A 303 11.15 -1.53 -13.54
C ILE A 303 11.03 -2.88 -14.28
N GLY A 304 11.82 -3.08 -15.33
CA GLY A 304 11.87 -4.34 -16.09
C GLY A 304 10.91 -4.39 -17.29
N LEU A 305 10.01 -3.41 -17.46
CA LEU A 305 9.07 -3.35 -18.59
C LEU A 305 9.34 -2.16 -19.54
N ASN A 306 10.55 -1.60 -19.49
CA ASN A 306 10.96 -0.51 -20.37
C ASN A 306 11.56 -1.03 -21.68
N ASN A 307 11.30 -0.31 -22.77
CA ASN A 307 11.91 -0.51 -24.08
C ASN A 307 11.73 -1.96 -24.60
N PHE A 308 10.50 -2.45 -24.51
CA PHE A 308 10.16 -3.85 -24.69
C PHE A 308 8.85 -4.02 -25.48
N ASN A 309 8.78 -5.04 -26.33
CA ASN A 309 7.64 -5.32 -27.21
C ASN A 309 6.62 -6.24 -26.51
N MET A 310 5.80 -5.65 -25.65
CA MET A 310 4.78 -6.36 -24.89
C MET A 310 3.73 -7.02 -25.80
N TYR A 311 3.32 -6.33 -26.86
CA TYR A 311 2.35 -6.88 -27.81
C TYR A 311 2.87 -8.15 -28.48
N GLN A 312 4.12 -8.17 -28.93
CA GLN A 312 4.68 -9.37 -29.57
C GLN A 312 4.69 -10.57 -28.61
N LEU A 313 5.17 -10.40 -27.38
CA LEU A 313 5.21 -11.50 -26.41
C LEU A 313 3.80 -12.02 -26.07
N LEU A 314 2.83 -11.13 -25.89
CA LEU A 314 1.45 -11.53 -25.62
C LEU A 314 0.84 -12.26 -26.83
N LYS A 315 1.09 -11.78 -28.05
CA LYS A 315 0.58 -12.39 -29.28
C LYS A 315 1.19 -13.76 -29.58
N GLU A 316 2.45 -13.98 -29.20
CA GLU A 316 3.10 -15.29 -29.33
C GLU A 316 2.50 -16.33 -28.37
N ARG A 317 2.00 -15.90 -27.20
CA ARG A 317 1.44 -16.77 -26.17
C ARG A 317 -0.08 -16.95 -26.26
N TYR A 318 -0.80 -15.91 -26.70
CA TYR A 318 -2.26 -15.85 -26.64
C TYR A 318 -2.88 -15.67 -28.03
N HIS A 319 -4.01 -16.34 -28.25
CA HIS A 319 -4.78 -16.23 -29.50
C HIS A 319 -5.82 -15.10 -29.46
N GLN A 320 -6.06 -14.53 -28.28
CA GLN A 320 -6.96 -13.41 -28.07
C GLN A 320 -6.46 -12.16 -28.82
N HIS A 321 -7.40 -11.29 -29.19
CA HIS A 321 -7.07 -9.97 -29.69
C HIS A 321 -6.50 -9.13 -28.53
N ILE A 322 -5.27 -8.64 -28.70
CA ILE A 322 -4.55 -7.88 -27.67
C ILE A 322 -4.59 -6.39 -28.01
N VAL A 323 -5.08 -5.57 -27.07
CA VAL A 323 -5.08 -4.11 -27.18
C VAL A 323 -4.26 -3.55 -26.04
N ILE A 324 -3.30 -2.67 -26.34
CA ILE A 324 -2.41 -2.08 -25.33
C ILE A 324 -2.42 -0.57 -25.48
N ASP A 325 -2.71 0.14 -24.39
CA ASP A 325 -2.76 1.60 -24.36
C ASP A 325 -2.10 2.19 -23.12
N ASN A 326 -1.88 3.51 -23.19
CA ASN A 326 -1.37 4.33 -22.09
C ASN A 326 -2.45 4.55 -21.02
N ASP A 327 -2.05 4.51 -19.75
CA ASP A 327 -2.90 4.69 -18.57
C ASP A 327 -3.61 6.04 -18.47
N VAL A 328 -2.94 7.16 -18.76
CA VAL A 328 -3.59 8.47 -18.69
C VAL A 328 -4.57 8.68 -19.84
N ASN A 329 -4.25 8.14 -21.02
CA ASN A 329 -5.14 8.15 -22.18
C ASN A 329 -6.42 7.33 -21.92
N THR A 330 -6.30 6.11 -21.38
CA THR A 330 -7.45 5.30 -21.00
C THR A 330 -8.26 5.99 -19.91
N ALA A 331 -7.61 6.57 -18.89
CA ALA A 331 -8.30 7.35 -17.87
C ALA A 331 -9.13 8.52 -18.45
N ALA A 332 -8.59 9.24 -19.43
CA ALA A 332 -9.33 10.31 -20.12
C ALA A 332 -10.57 9.79 -20.86
N VAL A 333 -10.43 8.67 -21.57
CA VAL A 333 -11.55 8.01 -22.27
C VAL A 333 -12.62 7.55 -21.28
N GLY A 334 -12.23 6.89 -20.19
CA GLY A 334 -13.16 6.41 -19.18
C GLY A 334 -13.90 7.54 -18.46
N TYR A 335 -13.20 8.64 -18.13
CA TYR A 335 -13.84 9.82 -17.56
C TYR A 335 -14.82 10.47 -18.54
N TYR A 336 -14.38 10.68 -19.78
CA TYR A 336 -15.22 11.28 -20.82
C TYR A 336 -16.51 10.48 -21.03
N ALA A 337 -16.40 9.15 -21.15
CA ALA A 337 -17.54 8.28 -21.41
C ALA A 337 -18.51 8.14 -20.23
N SER A 338 -18.00 8.16 -19.00
CA SER A 338 -18.84 8.03 -17.79
C SER A 338 -19.54 9.32 -17.39
N GLN A 339 -19.00 10.49 -17.77
CA GLN A 339 -19.56 11.78 -17.36
C GLN A 339 -20.32 12.49 -18.49
N GLN A 340 -19.82 12.45 -19.73
CA GLN A 340 -20.38 13.14 -20.91
C GLN A 340 -20.72 14.61 -20.67
N GLN A 341 -19.91 15.31 -19.86
CA GLN A 341 -20.16 16.71 -19.47
C GLN A 341 -19.46 17.74 -20.37
N PHE A 342 -18.38 17.35 -21.05
CA PHE A 342 -17.50 18.23 -21.82
C PHE A 342 -17.22 17.60 -23.17
N SER A 343 -17.05 18.40 -24.22
CA SER A 343 -16.63 17.93 -25.55
C SER A 343 -15.11 17.83 -25.66
N SER A 344 -14.38 18.75 -25.02
CA SER A 344 -12.93 18.79 -25.00
C SER A 344 -12.41 18.96 -23.57
N LEU A 345 -11.65 17.98 -23.09
CA LEU A 345 -11.11 17.96 -21.74
C LEU A 345 -9.68 17.42 -21.73
N ILE A 346 -8.96 17.73 -20.66
CA ILE A 346 -7.65 17.15 -20.38
C ILE A 346 -7.70 16.43 -19.05
N PHE A 347 -7.33 15.16 -19.05
CA PHE A 347 -7.11 14.39 -17.85
C PHE A 347 -5.63 14.47 -17.49
N LEU A 348 -5.27 15.17 -16.42
CA LEU A 348 -3.90 15.35 -15.97
C LEU A 348 -3.65 14.47 -14.73
N PHE A 349 -2.74 13.50 -14.87
CA PHE A 349 -2.27 12.66 -13.78
C PHE A 349 -0.86 13.09 -13.37
N GLN A 350 -0.68 13.48 -12.11
CA GLN A 350 0.62 13.80 -11.53
C GLN A 350 0.90 12.92 -10.31
N PRO A 351 1.68 11.83 -10.48
CA PRO A 351 2.09 10.96 -9.38
C PRO A 351 3.19 11.59 -8.50
N ASN A 352 3.42 10.99 -7.34
CA ASN A 352 4.52 11.36 -6.44
C ASN A 352 5.84 10.82 -7.00
N ASN A 353 6.89 11.65 -6.97
CA ASN A 353 8.26 11.28 -7.34
C ASN A 353 8.43 10.73 -8.78
N HIS A 354 7.48 10.97 -9.67
CA HIS A 354 7.53 10.55 -11.07
C HIS A 354 6.98 11.64 -11.99
N PHE A 355 7.25 11.50 -13.28
CA PHE A 355 6.66 12.36 -14.29
C PHE A 355 5.15 12.11 -14.40
N GLY A 356 4.40 13.19 -14.63
CA GLY A 356 2.98 13.11 -14.95
C GLY A 356 2.74 12.81 -16.43
N GLY A 357 1.47 12.64 -16.76
CA GLY A 357 0.97 12.50 -18.13
C GLY A 357 -0.38 13.16 -18.28
N ALA A 358 -0.80 13.43 -19.52
CA ALA A 358 -2.07 14.04 -19.83
C ALA A 358 -2.80 13.26 -20.94
N GLY A 359 -4.01 12.78 -20.65
CA GLY A 359 -4.91 12.26 -21.68
C GLY A 359 -5.75 13.40 -22.24
N ILE A 360 -5.71 13.58 -23.57
CA ILE A 360 -6.31 14.75 -24.22
C ILE A 360 -7.49 14.30 -25.07
N ILE A 361 -8.69 14.81 -24.75
CA ILE A 361 -9.89 14.63 -25.56
C ILE A 361 -10.23 15.95 -26.25
N VAL A 362 -10.37 15.95 -27.57
CA VAL A 362 -10.82 17.11 -28.35
C VAL A 362 -12.01 16.68 -29.20
N ASN A 363 -13.13 17.38 -29.06
CA ASN A 363 -14.39 17.07 -29.76
C ASN A 363 -14.81 15.60 -29.64
N GLY A 364 -14.66 15.04 -28.43
CA GLY A 364 -14.99 13.64 -28.13
C GLY A 364 -14.01 12.60 -28.67
N GLN A 365 -12.88 13.01 -29.24
CA GLN A 365 -11.86 12.11 -29.76
C GLN A 365 -10.58 12.17 -28.92
N LEU A 366 -10.02 11.00 -28.62
CA LEU A 366 -8.71 10.89 -27.98
C LEU A 366 -7.60 11.32 -28.93
N VAL A 367 -6.77 12.27 -28.50
CA VAL A 367 -5.61 12.74 -29.24
C VAL A 367 -4.38 12.01 -28.75
N LYS A 368 -3.92 11.00 -29.53
CA LYS A 368 -2.65 10.29 -29.26
C LYS A 368 -1.43 10.99 -29.87
N GLY A 369 -1.63 11.76 -30.95
CA GLY A 369 -0.55 12.40 -31.70
C GLY A 369 0.30 11.40 -32.50
N HIS A 370 1.22 11.92 -33.33
CA HIS A 370 2.17 11.06 -34.05
C HIS A 370 3.10 10.35 -33.06
N ALA A 371 3.33 9.05 -33.27
CA ALA A 371 4.10 8.20 -32.37
C ALA A 371 3.63 8.21 -30.91
N HIS A 372 2.36 8.54 -30.66
CA HIS A 372 1.71 8.49 -29.35
C HIS A 372 2.32 9.44 -28.28
N ILE A 373 2.94 10.55 -28.71
CA ILE A 373 3.63 11.50 -27.83
C ILE A 373 2.70 12.57 -27.21
N ALA A 374 1.46 12.69 -27.68
CA ALA A 374 0.57 13.75 -27.19
C ALA A 374 0.28 13.56 -25.70
N GLY A 375 0.45 14.64 -24.92
CA GLY A 375 0.19 14.62 -23.49
C GLY A 375 1.33 14.09 -22.62
N GLU A 376 2.48 13.75 -23.19
CA GLU A 376 3.69 13.42 -22.44
C GLU A 376 4.33 14.70 -21.86
N VAL A 377 3.78 15.17 -20.72
CA VAL A 377 4.09 16.49 -20.15
C VAL A 377 5.54 16.65 -19.70
N GLN A 378 6.27 15.55 -19.53
CA GLN A 378 7.70 15.56 -19.24
C GLN A 378 8.57 16.22 -20.33
N TYR A 379 8.06 16.31 -21.56
CA TYR A 379 8.74 16.96 -22.68
C TYR A 379 8.34 18.43 -22.86
N LEU A 380 7.44 18.97 -22.04
CA LEU A 380 7.14 20.40 -22.07
C LEU A 380 8.37 21.20 -21.67
N PRO A 381 8.81 22.20 -22.45
CA PRO A 381 10.02 22.98 -22.19
C PRO A 381 9.75 24.07 -21.13
N LEU A 382 9.30 23.66 -19.95
CA LEU A 382 8.92 24.55 -18.85
C LEU A 382 10.12 24.81 -17.93
N ASN A 383 10.29 26.07 -17.55
CA ASN A 383 11.32 26.45 -16.59
C ASN A 383 10.81 26.27 -15.17
N TYR A 384 11.47 25.45 -14.36
CA TYR A 384 11.10 25.10 -12.99
C TYR A 384 12.15 25.56 -11.98
N SER A 385 11.74 25.79 -10.73
CA SER A 385 12.65 26.18 -9.65
C SER A 385 13.65 25.08 -9.26
N ALA A 386 13.31 23.82 -9.51
CA ALA A 386 14.14 22.64 -9.29
C ALA A 386 13.78 21.54 -10.30
N PRO A 387 14.56 20.45 -10.40
CA PRO A 387 14.23 19.32 -11.26
C PRO A 387 12.80 18.79 -10.99
N PRO A 388 12.00 18.47 -12.02
CA PRO A 388 10.61 18.04 -11.86
C PRO A 388 10.42 16.88 -10.88
N GLN A 389 11.34 15.92 -10.87
CA GLN A 389 11.27 14.78 -9.94
C GLN A 389 11.39 15.19 -8.49
N THR A 390 12.18 16.23 -8.19
CA THR A 390 12.31 16.80 -6.83
C THR A 390 11.05 17.54 -6.44
N LEU A 391 10.49 18.33 -7.36
CA LEU A 391 9.25 19.08 -7.14
C LEU A 391 8.06 18.14 -6.91
N ALA A 392 8.00 17.02 -7.62
CA ALA A 392 6.95 16.01 -7.49
C ALA A 392 6.97 15.24 -6.16
N LYS A 393 7.86 15.58 -5.21
CA LYS A 393 7.91 14.94 -3.88
C LYS A 393 7.20 15.74 -2.78
N THR A 394 6.94 17.03 -2.99
CA THR A 394 6.30 17.89 -1.98
C THR A 394 5.08 18.61 -2.54
N PRO A 395 4.11 19.02 -1.68
CA PRO A 395 2.94 19.79 -2.10
C PRO A 395 3.29 21.09 -2.82
N GLU A 396 4.31 21.81 -2.34
CA GLU A 396 4.73 23.10 -2.92
C GLU A 396 5.33 22.91 -4.32
N GLY A 397 6.15 21.87 -4.48
CA GLY A 397 6.73 21.55 -5.77
C GLY A 397 5.68 21.01 -6.75
N ALA A 398 4.74 20.18 -6.28
CA ALA A 398 3.63 19.70 -7.09
C ALA A 398 2.74 20.85 -7.57
N LEU A 399 2.47 21.86 -6.73
CA LEU A 399 1.74 23.07 -7.12
C LEU A 399 2.43 23.82 -8.26
N GLU A 400 3.75 24.00 -8.19
CA GLU A 400 4.52 24.62 -9.29
C GLU A 400 4.43 23.79 -10.57
N LEU A 401 4.66 22.48 -10.46
CA LEU A 401 4.68 21.57 -11.60
C LEU A 401 3.33 21.54 -12.30
N VAL A 402 2.26 21.26 -11.56
CA VAL A 402 0.90 21.13 -12.09
C VAL A 402 0.37 22.46 -12.61
N SER A 403 0.64 23.59 -11.93
CA SER A 403 0.17 24.89 -12.40
C SER A 403 0.77 25.27 -13.76
N LYS A 404 2.09 25.14 -13.93
CA LYS A 404 2.77 25.46 -15.20
C LYS A 404 2.34 24.51 -16.32
N THR A 405 2.15 23.23 -16.02
CA THR A 405 1.63 22.24 -16.97
C THR A 405 0.21 22.60 -17.42
N ILE A 406 -0.68 22.94 -16.48
CA ILE A 406 -2.04 23.39 -16.79
C ILE A 406 -2.04 24.64 -17.66
N VAL A 407 -1.20 25.64 -17.37
CA VAL A 407 -1.08 26.86 -18.17
C VAL A 407 -0.67 26.54 -19.60
N ALA A 408 0.35 25.69 -19.77
CA ALA A 408 0.85 25.29 -21.09
C ALA A 408 -0.25 24.57 -21.90
N LEU A 409 -0.88 23.57 -21.30
CA LEU A 409 -1.94 22.80 -21.95
C LEU A 409 -3.18 23.65 -22.25
N SER A 410 -3.53 24.60 -21.36
CA SER A 410 -4.62 25.55 -21.59
C SER A 410 -4.33 26.49 -22.76
N SER A 411 -3.06 26.86 -22.96
CA SER A 411 -2.67 27.76 -24.06
C SER A 411 -2.61 27.05 -25.41
N VAL A 412 -2.34 25.75 -25.43
CA VAL A 412 -2.22 24.95 -26.67
C VAL A 412 -3.55 24.35 -27.10
N ILE A 413 -4.31 23.79 -26.16
CA ILE A 413 -5.55 23.04 -26.44
C ILE A 413 -6.79 23.88 -26.15
N GLY A 414 -6.76 24.74 -25.11
CA GLY A 414 -7.94 25.47 -24.65
C GLY A 414 -9.10 24.58 -24.20
N PRO A 415 -8.89 23.64 -23.25
CA PRO A 415 -9.93 22.70 -22.86
C PRO A 415 -11.05 23.36 -22.04
N GLU A 416 -12.24 22.77 -22.06
CA GLU A 416 -13.36 23.20 -21.21
C GLU A 416 -13.10 22.87 -19.73
N ALA A 417 -12.45 21.71 -19.49
CA ALA A 417 -12.13 21.22 -18.17
C ALA A 417 -10.79 20.51 -18.10
N ILE A 418 -10.16 20.60 -16.92
CA ILE A 418 -9.01 19.80 -16.53
C ILE A 418 -9.44 18.89 -15.39
N ILE A 419 -9.34 17.60 -15.63
CA ILE A 419 -9.58 16.55 -14.65
C ILE A 419 -8.24 16.23 -14.00
N LEU A 420 -8.06 16.58 -12.74
CA LEU A 420 -6.79 16.48 -12.04
C LEU A 420 -6.78 15.30 -11.08
N SER A 421 -5.82 14.39 -11.28
CA SER A 421 -5.43 13.39 -10.30
C SER A 421 -4.03 13.71 -9.77
N CYS A 422 -3.97 14.28 -8.57
CA CYS A 422 -2.72 14.59 -7.88
C CYS A 422 -2.96 14.60 -6.36
N THR A 423 -2.31 13.68 -5.64
CA THR A 423 -2.50 13.52 -4.19
C THR A 423 -1.86 14.66 -3.40
N LEU A 424 -0.73 15.19 -3.88
CA LEU A 424 0.03 16.28 -3.24
C LEU A 424 -0.66 17.65 -3.30
N ILE A 425 -1.73 17.79 -4.07
CA ILE A 425 -2.52 19.03 -4.15
C ILE A 425 -3.90 18.75 -3.55
N PRO A 426 -4.05 18.75 -2.20
CA PRO A 426 -5.33 18.55 -1.52
C PRO A 426 -6.38 19.59 -1.96
N ASP A 427 -5.99 20.87 -1.90
CA ASP A 427 -6.85 22.01 -2.19
C ASP A 427 -6.64 22.55 -3.62
N VAL A 428 -7.69 22.46 -4.43
CA VAL A 428 -7.69 22.96 -5.82
C VAL A 428 -7.69 24.49 -5.88
N ASP A 429 -8.16 25.18 -4.83
CA ASP A 429 -8.19 26.64 -4.83
C ASP A 429 -6.79 27.25 -4.66
N GLU A 430 -5.87 26.56 -3.95
CA GLU A 430 -4.44 26.90 -3.94
C GLU A 430 -3.85 26.81 -5.36
N LEU A 431 -4.17 25.75 -6.09
CA LEU A 431 -3.74 25.56 -7.47
C LEU A 431 -4.31 26.64 -8.40
N LYS A 432 -5.61 26.98 -8.30
CA LYS A 432 -6.23 28.05 -9.10
C LYS A 432 -5.56 29.41 -8.85
N LYS A 433 -5.22 29.72 -7.60
CA LYS A 433 -4.50 30.96 -7.25
C LYS A 433 -3.12 31.01 -7.91
N MET A 434 -2.41 29.88 -7.98
CA MET A 434 -1.12 29.78 -8.66
C MET A 434 -1.26 29.97 -10.17
N ILE A 435 -2.20 29.27 -10.82
CA ILE A 435 -2.45 29.38 -12.26
C ILE A 435 -2.85 30.81 -12.65
N ALA A 436 -3.66 31.48 -11.82
CA ALA A 436 -4.11 32.85 -12.06
C ALA A 436 -2.97 33.90 -12.08
N GLN A 437 -1.75 33.54 -11.67
CA GLN A 437 -0.55 34.37 -11.83
C GLN A 437 -0.03 34.38 -13.28
N TYR A 438 -0.38 33.35 -14.07
CA TYR A 438 0.10 33.18 -15.44
C TYR A 438 -0.94 33.48 -16.50
N ILE A 439 -2.23 33.17 -16.23
CA ILE A 439 -3.33 33.43 -17.17
C ILE A 439 -4.49 34.18 -16.49
N PRO A 440 -5.16 35.11 -17.21
CA PRO A 440 -6.31 35.83 -16.67
C PRO A 440 -7.43 34.88 -16.20
N LYS A 441 -8.08 35.22 -15.09
CA LYS A 441 -9.14 34.38 -14.47
C LYS A 441 -10.25 33.95 -15.44
N LYS A 442 -10.59 34.77 -16.43
CA LYS A 442 -11.62 34.48 -17.44
C LYS A 442 -11.25 33.33 -18.40
N TYR A 443 -9.97 32.95 -18.47
CA TYR A 443 -9.47 31.85 -19.31
C TYR A 443 -9.08 30.63 -18.47
N LEU A 444 -9.36 30.62 -17.16
CA LEU A 444 -9.11 29.45 -16.33
C LEU A 444 -10.07 28.32 -16.74
N PRO A 445 -9.56 27.13 -17.09
CA PRO A 445 -10.43 25.99 -17.33
C PRO A 445 -11.09 25.56 -16.02
N ARG A 446 -12.21 24.84 -16.12
CA ARG A 446 -12.83 24.23 -14.95
C ARG A 446 -11.90 23.11 -14.44
N ILE A 447 -11.42 23.22 -13.20
CA ILE A 447 -10.58 22.18 -12.60
C ILE A 447 -11.44 21.28 -11.71
N ILE A 448 -11.45 19.98 -12.02
CA ILE A 448 -12.18 18.95 -11.29
C ILE A 448 -11.16 17.96 -10.76
N LYS A 449 -11.03 17.88 -9.44
CA LYS A 449 -10.13 16.91 -8.81
C LYS A 449 -10.83 15.58 -8.63
N ILE A 450 -10.08 14.51 -8.86
CA ILE A 450 -10.50 13.12 -8.62
C ILE A 450 -9.44 12.43 -7.75
N GLU A 451 -9.89 11.48 -6.92
CA GLU A 451 -8.99 10.73 -6.03
C GLU A 451 -8.68 9.34 -6.58
N ASN A 452 -9.65 8.70 -7.22
CA ASN A 452 -9.50 7.37 -7.80
C ASN A 452 -9.45 7.44 -9.33
N ILE A 453 -8.29 7.11 -9.90
CA ILE A 453 -8.05 7.03 -11.35
C ILE A 453 -8.28 5.62 -11.91
N GLN A 454 -8.10 4.59 -11.08
CA GLN A 454 -8.02 3.18 -11.51
C GLN A 454 -9.27 2.76 -12.28
N GLU A 455 -10.45 3.15 -11.83
CA GLU A 455 -11.66 2.76 -12.53
C GLU A 455 -11.83 3.45 -13.88
N TYR A 456 -11.45 4.72 -13.98
CA TYR A 456 -11.45 5.41 -15.27
C TYR A 456 -10.48 4.74 -16.25
N ILE A 457 -9.34 4.24 -15.77
CA ILE A 457 -8.39 3.46 -16.57
C ILE A 457 -9.04 2.18 -17.09
N LEU A 458 -9.59 1.35 -16.19
CA LEU A 458 -10.20 0.06 -16.55
C LEU A 458 -11.36 0.23 -17.53
N ILE A 459 -12.23 1.22 -17.29
CA ILE A 459 -13.35 1.54 -18.16
C ILE A 459 -12.87 2.08 -19.51
N GLY A 460 -11.89 2.97 -19.51
CA GLY A 460 -11.33 3.52 -20.73
C GLY A 460 -10.70 2.45 -21.62
N GLN A 461 -9.95 1.53 -21.02
CA GLN A 461 -9.36 0.40 -21.73
C GLN A 461 -10.43 -0.52 -22.31
N LEU A 462 -11.51 -0.80 -21.58
CA LEU A 462 -12.66 -1.53 -22.13
C LEU A 462 -13.22 -0.84 -23.38
N ILE A 463 -13.41 0.48 -23.34
CA ILE A 463 -13.93 1.25 -24.47
C ILE A 463 -12.99 1.18 -25.68
N LEU A 464 -11.66 1.28 -25.46
CA LEU A 464 -10.69 1.17 -26.54
C LEU A 464 -10.67 -0.24 -27.15
N CYS A 465 -10.76 -1.29 -26.32
CA CYS A 465 -10.94 -2.67 -26.80
C CYS A 465 -12.16 -2.82 -27.72
N LEU A 466 -13.29 -2.18 -27.34
CA LEU A 466 -14.52 -2.21 -28.13
C LEU A 466 -14.44 -1.40 -29.43
N GLN A 467 -13.56 -0.40 -29.50
CA GLN A 467 -13.36 0.40 -30.71
C GLN A 467 -12.49 -0.33 -31.74
N GLU A 468 -11.47 -1.08 -31.31
CA GLU A 468 -10.59 -1.83 -32.22
C GLU A 468 -11.21 -3.14 -32.74
N TYR A 469 -12.22 -3.68 -32.05
CA TYR A 469 -12.89 -4.93 -32.45
C TYR A 469 -14.04 -4.74 -33.45
N LYS A 470 -14.47 -3.50 -33.73
CA LYS A 470 -15.47 -3.21 -34.77
C LYS A 470 -14.87 -3.33 -36.17
#